data_AF-A0A7C1QJQ8-F1
#
_entry.id   AF-A0A7C1QJQ8-F1
#
_cell.length_a   1.000
_cell.length_b   1.000
_cell.length_c   1.000
_cell.angle_alpha   90.00
_cell.angle_beta   90.00
_cell.angle_gamma   90.00
#
_symmetry.space_group_name_H-M   'P 1'
#
loop_
_entity.id
_entity.type
_entity.pdbx_description
1 polymer ?
#
loop_
_entity_poly.entity_id
_entity_poly.type
_entity_poly.pdbx_seq_one_letter_code
_entity_poly.pdbx_strand_id
1 'polypeptide(L)'
;MIPEFHGKIKDGLFFYNNFKVFCAYTKGLKNGDYYLTLHKVKGSPKTLEQLGYFHAVVVPTAFKQMVEDGNDTVKFIIDGKEKELPLTEDMVVVIFKEVWAKAKNVKVKSKKDMTITEASELITISIEWAARYLHCSIPEPSKL
;
A
#
# COMPACT_ATOMS: atom_id res chain seq x y z
N MET A 1 -24.56 -2.58 -18.01
CA MET A 1 -23.33 -1.79 -18.15
C MET A 1 -23.45 -0.59 -17.23
N ILE A 2 -22.52 -0.40 -16.28
CA ILE A 2 -22.53 0.78 -15.41
C ILE A 2 -21.95 1.94 -16.23
N PRO A 3 -22.64 3.09 -16.36
CA PRO A 3 -22.11 4.19 -17.14
C PRO A 3 -20.88 4.82 -16.46
N GLU A 4 -19.84 5.06 -17.25
CA GLU A 4 -18.63 5.74 -16.81
C GLU A 4 -18.66 7.23 -17.17
N PHE A 5 -18.33 8.09 -16.22
CA PHE A 5 -18.27 9.54 -16.41
C PHE A 5 -16.86 10.05 -16.19
N HIS A 6 -16.32 10.74 -17.19
CA HIS A 6 -14.97 11.30 -17.11
C HIS A 6 -14.99 12.77 -16.69
N GLY A 7 -13.99 13.17 -15.90
CA GLY A 7 -13.84 14.53 -15.41
C GLY A 7 -12.42 14.82 -14.92
N LYS A 8 -12.21 16.04 -14.44
CA LYS A 8 -10.93 16.50 -13.86
C LYS A 8 -11.16 17.04 -12.45
N ILE A 9 -10.22 16.78 -11.54
CA ILE A 9 -10.22 17.41 -10.22
C ILE A 9 -9.38 18.69 -10.30
N LYS A 10 -9.94 19.82 -9.87
CA LYS A 10 -9.23 21.10 -9.73
C LYS A 10 -9.71 21.78 -8.45
N ASP A 11 -8.77 22.23 -7.61
CA ASP A 11 -9.05 22.94 -6.35
C ASP A 11 -10.05 22.21 -5.43
N GLY A 12 -9.94 20.87 -5.36
CA GLY A 12 -10.82 20.01 -4.55
C GLY A 12 -12.21 19.74 -5.16
N LEU A 13 -12.51 20.29 -6.33
CA LEU A 13 -13.79 20.12 -7.03
C LEU A 13 -13.64 19.17 -8.23
N PHE A 14 -14.63 18.29 -8.43
CA PHE A 14 -14.69 17.39 -9.59
C PHE A 14 -15.51 18.02 -10.73
N PHE A 15 -14.88 18.25 -11.87
CA PHE A 15 -15.48 18.84 -13.07
C PHE A 15 -15.76 17.76 -14.09
N TYR A 16 -17.04 17.53 -14.40
CA TYR A 16 -17.48 16.60 -15.44
C TYR A 16 -17.21 17.16 -16.83
N ASN A 17 -16.71 16.33 -17.75
CA ASN A 17 -16.58 16.71 -19.16
C ASN A 17 -17.97 16.85 -19.83
N ASN A 18 -18.95 16.03 -19.43
CA ASN A 18 -20.30 15.99 -19.98
C ASN A 18 -21.37 16.02 -18.87
N PHE A 19 -21.46 17.15 -18.15
CA PHE A 19 -22.37 17.33 -17.01
C PHE A 19 -23.84 17.01 -17.34
N LYS A 20 -24.31 17.34 -18.56
CA LYS A 20 -25.69 17.07 -18.99
C LYS A 20 -26.06 15.58 -18.96
N VAL A 21 -25.14 14.70 -19.39
CA VAL A 21 -25.37 13.25 -19.43
C VAL A 21 -25.38 12.68 -18.01
N PHE A 22 -24.47 13.16 -17.15
CA PHE A 22 -24.44 12.79 -15.74
C PHE A 22 -25.76 13.16 -15.03
N CYS A 23 -26.24 14.39 -15.21
CA CYS A 23 -27.51 14.84 -14.63
C CYS A 23 -28.72 14.05 -15.13
N ALA A 24 -28.77 13.68 -16.41
CA ALA A 24 -29.86 12.88 -16.95
C ALA A 24 -29.88 11.48 -16.32
N TYR A 25 -28.71 10.87 -16.13
CA TYR A 25 -28.58 9.57 -15.48
C TYR A 25 -28.99 9.60 -14.00
N THR A 26 -28.48 10.56 -13.21
CA THR A 26 -28.78 10.64 -11.78
C THR A 26 -30.25 10.97 -11.51
N LYS A 27 -30.89 11.79 -12.35
CA LYS A 27 -32.33 12.06 -12.27
C LYS A 27 -33.22 10.83 -12.50
N GLY A 28 -32.70 9.80 -13.18
CA GLY A 28 -33.42 8.55 -13.42
C GLY A 28 -33.38 7.55 -12.26
N LEU A 29 -32.61 7.83 -11.19
CA LEU A 29 -32.46 6.92 -10.05
C LEU A 29 -33.61 7.09 -9.06
N LYS A 30 -34.23 5.98 -8.63
CA LYS A 30 -35.47 5.95 -7.84
C LYS A 30 -35.42 6.72 -6.52
N ASN A 31 -34.24 6.87 -5.90
CA ASN A 31 -34.10 7.42 -4.55
C ASN A 31 -33.26 8.72 -4.50
N GLY A 32 -32.78 9.24 -5.63
CA GLY A 32 -31.95 10.46 -5.69
C GLY A 32 -30.54 10.34 -5.09
N ASP A 33 -30.31 9.34 -4.22
CA ASP A 33 -29.02 9.05 -3.61
C ASP A 33 -28.08 8.33 -4.59
N TYR A 34 -26.85 8.82 -4.67
CA TYR A 34 -25.77 8.20 -5.44
C TYR A 34 -24.44 8.41 -4.73
N TYR A 35 -23.50 7.48 -4.94
CA TYR A 35 -22.11 7.64 -4.55
C TYR A 35 -21.23 7.72 -5.79
N LEU A 36 -20.11 8.43 -5.68
CA LEU A 36 -19.13 8.60 -6.76
C LEU A 36 -17.86 7.84 -6.41
N THR A 37 -17.51 6.85 -7.23
CA THR A 37 -16.20 6.19 -7.14
C THR A 37 -15.25 6.84 -8.14
N LEU A 38 -14.19 7.48 -7.64
CA LEU A 38 -13.20 8.16 -8.47
C LEU A 38 -12.01 7.24 -8.74
N HIS A 39 -11.84 6.85 -10.00
CA HIS A 39 -10.69 6.07 -10.46
C HIS A 39 -9.67 6.97 -11.16
N LYS A 40 -8.39 6.86 -10.78
CA LYS A 40 -7.31 7.60 -11.42
C LYS A 40 -7.03 7.02 -12.80
N VAL A 41 -7.30 7.78 -13.87
CA VAL A 41 -7.12 7.34 -15.27
C VAL A 41 -5.63 7.20 -15.66
N LYS A 42 -4.72 7.84 -14.92
CA LYS A 42 -3.27 7.80 -15.20
C LYS A 42 -2.45 7.37 -14.00
N GLY A 43 -1.62 6.35 -14.23
CA GLY A 43 -0.81 5.68 -13.23
C GLY A 43 -1.65 4.68 -12.46
N SER A 44 -1.39 3.39 -12.65
CA SER A 44 -1.81 2.33 -11.73
C SER A 44 -0.72 2.22 -10.67
N PRO A 45 -0.87 2.83 -9.49
CA PRO A 45 0.08 2.65 -8.41
C PRO A 45 -0.33 1.36 -7.71
N LYS A 46 0.22 0.23 -8.18
CA LYS A 46 0.04 -1.12 -7.58
C LYS A 46 -1.38 -1.68 -7.77
N THR A 47 -1.52 -3.00 -7.91
CA THR A 47 -2.86 -3.61 -7.82
C THR A 47 -3.32 -3.59 -6.37
N LEU A 48 -4.62 -3.44 -6.14
CA LEU A 48 -5.18 -3.51 -4.78
C LEU A 48 -4.82 -4.85 -4.11
N GLU A 49 -4.68 -5.91 -4.89
CA GLU A 49 -4.27 -7.23 -4.41
C GLU A 49 -2.83 -7.24 -3.90
N GLN A 50 -1.88 -6.59 -4.60
CA GLN A 50 -0.48 -6.49 -4.15
C GLN A 50 -0.38 -5.76 -2.81
N LEU A 51 -1.11 -4.64 -2.68
CA LEU A 51 -1.14 -3.89 -1.42
C LEU A 51 -1.85 -4.67 -0.31
N GLY A 52 -2.95 -5.34 -0.65
CA GLY A 52 -3.70 -6.20 0.27
C GLY A 52 -2.82 -7.34 0.78
N TYR A 53 -2.17 -8.07 -0.11
CA TYR A 53 -1.27 -9.16 0.27
C TYR A 53 -0.08 -8.68 1.11
N PHE A 54 0.57 -7.56 0.72
CA PHE A 54 1.69 -7.02 1.49
C PHE A 54 1.28 -6.62 2.92
N HIS A 55 0.15 -5.90 3.06
CA HIS A 55 -0.29 -5.40 4.37
C HIS A 55 -1.09 -6.40 5.21
N ALA A 56 -1.75 -7.39 4.60
CA ALA A 56 -2.57 -8.36 5.34
C ALA A 56 -1.84 -9.69 5.59
N VAL A 57 -0.78 -10.00 4.82
CA VAL A 57 -0.08 -11.28 4.93
C VAL A 57 1.39 -11.06 5.27
N VAL A 58 2.14 -10.35 4.43
CA VAL A 58 3.60 -10.25 4.57
C VAL A 58 3.99 -9.51 5.86
N VAL A 59 3.45 -8.31 6.06
CA VAL A 59 3.77 -7.46 7.22
C VAL A 59 3.34 -8.10 8.55
N PRO A 60 2.08 -8.57 8.70
CA PRO A 60 1.65 -9.16 9.98
C PRO A 60 2.40 -10.46 10.32
N THR A 61 2.72 -11.28 9.32
CA THR A 61 3.47 -12.53 9.56
C THR A 61 4.87 -12.23 10.08
N ALA A 62 5.59 -11.31 9.45
CA ALA A 62 6.92 -10.91 9.89
C ALA A 62 6.89 -10.20 11.24
N PHE A 63 5.91 -9.32 11.47
CA PHE A 63 5.72 -8.64 12.76
C PHE A 63 5.51 -9.65 13.88
N LYS A 64 4.60 -10.61 13.70
CA LYS A 64 4.34 -11.66 14.68
C LYS A 64 5.59 -12.47 14.97
N GLN A 65 6.37 -12.86 13.96
CA GLN A 65 7.61 -13.60 14.17
C GLN A 65 8.65 -12.76 14.91
N MET A 66 8.81 -11.47 14.57
CA MET A 66 9.74 -10.58 15.28
C MET A 66 9.41 -10.48 16.77
N VAL A 67 8.12 -10.39 17.11
CA VAL A 67 7.63 -10.40 18.50
C VAL A 67 7.89 -11.76 19.17
N GLU A 68 7.62 -12.87 18.49
CA GLU A 68 7.90 -14.21 19.01
C GLU A 68 9.40 -14.46 19.26
N ASP A 69 10.27 -13.84 18.46
CA ASP A 69 11.72 -13.86 18.62
C ASP A 69 12.21 -12.91 19.74
N GLY A 70 11.30 -12.19 20.41
CA GLY A 70 11.59 -11.26 21.51
C GLY A 70 12.02 -9.85 21.07
N ASN A 71 11.79 -9.48 19.80
CA ASN A 71 12.06 -8.13 19.29
C ASN A 71 10.85 -7.21 19.50
N ASP A 72 10.38 -7.11 20.74
CA ASP A 72 9.16 -6.37 21.09
C ASP A 72 9.32 -4.85 20.98
N THR A 73 10.57 -4.39 20.91
CA THR A 73 10.91 -2.98 20.96
C THR A 73 12.01 -2.61 19.97
N VAL A 74 11.99 -1.35 19.54
CA VAL A 74 12.97 -0.76 18.64
C VAL A 74 13.58 0.44 19.35
N LYS A 75 14.92 0.49 19.33
CA LYS A 75 15.69 1.53 19.99
C LYS A 75 16.07 2.60 18.98
N PHE A 76 15.66 3.84 19.26
CA PHE A 76 16.01 5.02 18.47
C PHE A 76 16.78 6.02 19.31
N ILE A 77 17.69 6.75 18.69
CA ILE A 77 18.31 7.92 19.30
C ILE A 77 17.51 9.14 18.85
N ILE A 78 16.78 9.76 19.77
CA ILE A 78 16.03 11.01 19.54
C ILE A 78 16.60 12.07 20.46
N ASP A 79 17.07 13.18 19.90
CA ASP A 79 17.70 14.29 20.65
C ASP A 79 18.87 13.83 21.55
N GLY A 80 19.67 12.88 21.06
CA GLY A 80 20.81 12.32 21.80
C GLY A 80 20.42 11.38 22.95
N LYS A 81 19.13 11.05 23.12
CA LYS A 81 18.65 10.10 24.12
C LYS A 81 18.14 8.83 23.45
N GLU A 82 18.56 7.68 23.98
CA GLU A 82 18.00 6.40 23.58
C GLU A 82 16.56 6.31 24.08
N LYS A 83 15.63 6.11 23.14
CA LYS A 83 14.23 5.83 23.40
C LYS A 83 13.90 4.46 22.85
N GLU A 84 13.29 3.66 23.70
CA GLU A 84 12.74 2.36 23.35
C GLU A 84 11.25 2.55 23.02
N LEU A 85 10.87 2.17 21.81
CA LEU A 85 9.48 2.23 21.35
C LEU A 85 9.00 0.81 21.04
N PRO A 86 7.73 0.48 21.28
CA PRO A 86 7.18 -0.80 20.85
C PRO A 86 7.37 -1.00 19.34
N LEU A 87 7.73 -2.21 18.94
CA LEU A 87 7.70 -2.62 17.55
C LEU A 87 6.26 -2.51 17.05
N THR A 88 6.09 -1.96 15.85
CA THR A 88 4.78 -1.85 15.19
C THR A 88 4.87 -2.36 13.77
N GLU A 89 3.74 -2.74 13.19
CA GLU A 89 3.68 -3.17 11.78
C GLU A 89 4.21 -2.09 10.81
N ASP A 90 3.97 -0.80 11.11
CA ASP A 90 4.50 0.30 10.30
C ASP A 90 6.05 0.36 10.33
N MET A 91 6.67 -0.02 11.45
CA MET A 91 8.13 -0.14 11.53
C MET A 91 8.62 -1.31 10.68
N VAL A 92 7.90 -2.44 10.65
CA VAL A 92 8.22 -3.58 9.77
C VAL A 92 8.13 -3.16 8.30
N VAL A 93 7.14 -2.34 7.92
CA VAL A 93 7.04 -1.76 6.57
C VAL A 93 8.26 -0.91 6.24
N VAL A 94 8.76 -0.10 7.19
CA VAL A 94 9.98 0.70 7.00
C VAL A 94 11.20 -0.20 6.82
N ILE A 95 11.37 -1.22 7.68
CA ILE A 95 12.46 -2.20 7.57
C ILE A 95 12.47 -2.84 6.18
N PHE A 96 11.33 -3.32 5.71
CA PHE A 96 11.25 -3.94 4.38
C PHE A 96 11.56 -3.00 3.23
N LYS A 97 11.16 -1.73 3.33
CA LYS A 97 11.54 -0.73 2.33
C LYS A 97 13.04 -0.45 2.33
N GLU A 98 13.68 -0.38 3.50
CA GLU A 98 15.12 -0.22 3.61
C GLU A 98 15.86 -1.42 3.03
N VAL A 99 15.42 -2.64 3.34
CA VAL A 99 15.97 -3.88 2.77
C VAL A 99 15.85 -3.89 1.25
N TRP A 100 14.66 -3.57 0.71
CA TRP A 100 14.45 -3.48 -0.74
C TRP A 100 15.32 -2.40 -1.39
N ALA A 101 15.38 -1.20 -0.80
CA ALA A 101 16.16 -0.08 -1.30
C ALA A 101 17.65 -0.43 -1.36
N LYS A 102 18.17 -1.09 -0.31
CA LYS A 102 19.54 -1.59 -0.25
C LYS A 102 19.79 -2.68 -1.29
N ALA A 103 18.88 -3.64 -1.44
CA ALA A 103 19.01 -4.73 -2.42
C ALA A 103 18.99 -4.23 -3.87
N LYS A 104 18.21 -3.18 -4.15
CA LYS A 104 18.10 -2.58 -5.49
C LYS A 104 19.09 -1.43 -5.74
N ASN A 105 19.90 -1.08 -4.74
CA ASN A 105 20.81 0.07 -4.77
C ASN A 105 20.09 1.38 -5.17
N VAL A 106 18.92 1.61 -4.58
CA VAL A 106 18.09 2.80 -4.80
C VAL A 106 17.81 3.51 -3.47
N LYS A 107 17.34 4.75 -3.53
CA LYS A 107 16.83 5.43 -2.34
C LYS A 107 15.48 4.85 -1.94
N VAL A 108 15.19 4.87 -0.63
CA VAL A 108 13.87 4.52 -0.11
C VAL A 108 12.81 5.41 -0.74
N LYS A 109 11.83 4.78 -1.38
CA LYS A 109 10.71 5.47 -2.04
C LYS A 109 9.50 5.56 -1.13
N SER A 110 8.75 6.66 -1.26
CA SER A 110 7.44 6.76 -0.64
C SER A 110 6.49 5.75 -1.29
N LYS A 111 5.42 5.34 -0.57
CA LYS A 111 4.44 4.37 -1.12
C LYS A 111 3.82 4.86 -2.44
N LYS A 112 3.71 6.18 -2.63
CA LYS A 112 3.10 6.83 -3.80
C LYS A 112 3.98 6.82 -5.04
N ASP A 113 5.30 6.66 -4.87
CA ASP A 113 6.29 6.79 -5.94
C ASP A 113 6.78 5.43 -6.45
N MET A 114 6.28 4.34 -5.90
CA MET A 114 6.63 2.98 -6.32
C MET A 114 5.71 2.50 -7.46
N THR A 115 6.34 1.99 -8.51
CA THR A 115 5.66 1.30 -9.62
C THR A 115 5.13 -0.07 -9.18
N ILE A 116 4.32 -0.71 -10.05
CA ILE A 116 3.82 -2.08 -9.84
C ILE A 116 4.99 -3.06 -9.71
N THR A 117 5.96 -2.98 -10.62
CA THR A 117 7.13 -3.86 -10.61
C THR A 117 7.92 -3.72 -9.31
N GLU A 118 8.18 -2.49 -8.88
CA GLU A 118 8.89 -2.23 -7.63
C GLU A 118 8.10 -2.72 -6.41
N ALA A 119 6.76 -2.69 -6.45
CA ALA A 119 5.93 -3.26 -5.40
C ALA A 119 6.02 -4.78 -5.35
N SER A 120 5.99 -5.46 -6.49
CA SER A 120 6.23 -6.91 -6.56
C SER A 120 7.62 -7.26 -6.04
N GLU A 121 8.65 -6.52 -6.46
CA GLU A 121 10.02 -6.73 -5.98
C GLU A 121 10.15 -6.51 -4.48
N LEU A 122 9.49 -5.48 -3.92
CA LEU A 122 9.44 -5.26 -2.48
C LEU A 122 8.84 -6.47 -1.78
N ILE A 123 7.70 -6.99 -2.27
CA ILE A 123 7.06 -8.18 -1.70
C ILE A 123 8.01 -9.38 -1.73
N THR A 124 8.58 -9.70 -2.90
CA THR A 124 9.51 -10.84 -3.05
C THR A 124 10.71 -10.71 -2.12
N ILE A 125 11.37 -9.56 -2.11
CA ILE A 125 12.54 -9.33 -1.25
C ILE A 125 12.16 -9.41 0.23
N SER A 126 10.97 -8.92 0.61
CA SER A 126 10.49 -9.00 2.00
C SER A 126 10.28 -10.46 2.42
N ILE A 127 9.67 -11.29 1.57
CA ILE A 127 9.47 -12.72 1.82
C ILE A 127 10.82 -13.44 1.94
N GLU A 128 11.73 -13.21 1.00
CA GLU A 128 13.07 -13.82 1.02
C GLU A 128 13.86 -13.41 2.26
N TRP A 129 13.78 -12.13 2.65
CA TRP A 129 14.43 -11.63 3.85
C TRP A 129 13.82 -12.25 5.11
N ALA A 130 12.49 -12.31 5.21
CA ALA A 130 11.81 -12.88 6.35
C ALA A 130 12.12 -14.38 6.49
N ALA A 131 12.13 -15.14 5.39
CA ALA A 131 12.54 -16.54 5.40
C ALA A 131 14.00 -16.73 5.83
N ARG A 132 14.90 -15.82 5.42
CA ARG A 132 16.33 -15.92 5.74
C ARG A 132 16.67 -15.52 7.18
N TYR A 133 16.03 -14.48 7.70
CA TYR A 133 16.44 -13.84 8.97
C TYR A 133 15.45 -14.04 10.11
N LEU A 134 14.17 -14.27 9.82
CA LEU A 134 13.14 -14.57 10.81
C LEU A 134 12.73 -16.05 10.78
N HIS A 135 13.24 -16.82 9.82
CA HIS A 135 12.90 -18.24 9.65
C HIS A 135 11.39 -18.51 9.49
N CYS A 136 10.60 -17.52 9.10
CA CYS A 136 9.16 -17.67 8.89
C CYS A 136 8.82 -17.98 7.42
N SER A 137 7.84 -18.85 7.22
CA SER A 137 7.27 -19.13 5.89
C SER A 137 6.09 -18.22 5.63
N ILE A 138 6.25 -17.30 4.67
CA ILE A 138 5.16 -16.45 4.20
C ILE A 138 4.61 -17.09 2.92
N PRO A 139 3.33 -17.46 2.86
CA PRO A 139 2.76 -18.16 1.71
C PRO A 139 2.83 -17.25 0.49
N GLU A 140 3.41 -17.72 -0.62
CA GLU A 140 3.50 -16.94 -1.86
C GLU A 140 2.12 -16.40 -2.26
N PRO A 141 2.05 -15.22 -2.89
CA PRO A 141 0.80 -14.74 -3.45
C PRO A 141 0.31 -15.80 -4.45
N SER A 142 -0.77 -16.49 -4.09
CA SER A 142 -1.43 -17.46 -4.97
C SER A 142 -1.60 -16.77 -6.31
N LYS A 143 -1.02 -17.31 -7.38
CA LYS A 143 -1.01 -16.71 -8.74
C LYS A 143 -2.35 -16.02 -8.99
N LEU A 144 -2.36 -14.70 -8.84
CA LEU A 144 -3.50 -13.83 -9.13
C LEU A 144 -3.81 -13.94 -10.62
#